data_AF-A0A3M2CNZ7-F1
#
_entry.id   AF-A0A3M2CNZ7-F1
#
_cell.length_a   1.000
_cell.length_b   1.000
_cell.length_c   1.000
_cell.angle_alpha   90.00
_cell.angle_beta   90.00
_cell.angle_gamma   90.00
#
_symmetry.space_group_name_H-M   'P 1'
#
loop_
_entity.id
_entity.type
_entity.pdbx_description
1 polymer ?
#
loop_
_entity_poly.entity_id
_entity_poly.type
_entity_poly.pdbx_seq_one_letter_code
_entity_poly.pdbx_strand_id
1 'polypeptide(L)'
;MRYLILSAADAARISARAEFTRLALGPWREFLIPAPSGHPLCVLVETPTGPAVTPRNPVHDTPDALVFFDGLPLHASFNAFDAAALTEHWRRASEVLGRFTLVRIDRADASLEIRTDPIASCPAYLATMPDYAWGITNIPSLAHRIAARGELDPLGVAGALCTPAALADRTLVTTVRTLPHASIIRVAPGQPPIVHNDDAAVTSGASRCDLRPDDAAGMFIDTITPVIARLRDAGFDLTCAITGGRDSRAVAALIAAIVPDPQYHFGGVETAPESRIAARAAAALGGSFELKSDPHEPTGDNYDAAEHYLLNKYCGLIEFSYLRPPPSTEPDYN
;
A
#
# COMPACT_ATOMS: atom_id res chain seq x y z
N MET A 1 -3.68 -4.90 3.88
CA MET A 1 -3.12 -6.26 4.02
C MET A 1 -1.70 -6.11 4.53
N ARG A 2 -1.12 -7.10 5.20
CA ARG A 2 0.32 -7.09 5.50
C ARG A 2 0.95 -8.38 4.98
N TYR A 3 2.20 -8.31 4.54
CA TYR A 3 2.87 -9.50 4.01
C TYR A 3 4.39 -9.49 4.21
N LEU A 4 4.97 -10.68 4.15
CA LEU A 4 6.41 -10.94 4.13
C LEU A 4 6.69 -12.08 3.14
N ILE A 5 7.64 -11.87 2.23
CA ILE A 5 8.16 -12.87 1.29
C ILE A 5 9.65 -12.98 1.52
N LEU A 6 10.18 -14.20 1.68
CA LEU A 6 11.61 -14.43 1.94
C LEU A 6 12.18 -15.50 1.02
N SER A 7 13.31 -15.19 0.38
CA SER A 7 14.25 -16.16 -0.18
C SER A 7 15.44 -16.29 0.77
N ALA A 8 15.54 -17.40 1.53
CA ALA A 8 16.72 -17.63 2.36
C ALA A 8 16.82 -19.09 2.79
N ALA A 9 18.04 -19.63 2.89
CA ALA A 9 18.26 -21.04 3.17
C ALA A 9 17.72 -21.49 4.55
N ASP A 10 18.11 -20.90 5.70
CA ASP A 10 17.63 -21.44 7.00
C ASP A 10 17.59 -20.44 8.19
N ALA A 11 18.69 -19.76 8.56
CA ALA A 11 18.73 -18.98 9.82
C ALA A 11 17.97 -17.64 9.77
N ALA A 12 18.09 -16.91 8.66
CA ALA A 12 17.37 -15.64 8.45
C ALA A 12 15.86 -15.85 8.40
N ARG A 13 15.38 -16.99 7.87
CA ARG A 13 13.97 -17.37 7.90
C ARG A 13 13.45 -17.51 9.31
N ILE A 14 14.19 -18.19 10.20
CA ILE A 14 13.73 -18.49 11.55
C ILE A 14 13.65 -17.21 12.40
N SER A 15 14.70 -16.38 12.38
CA SER A 15 14.70 -15.12 13.13
C SER A 15 13.67 -14.13 12.60
N ALA A 16 13.60 -13.94 11.27
CA ALA A 16 12.60 -13.05 10.68
C ALA A 16 11.17 -13.58 10.88
N ARG A 17 10.94 -14.89 10.80
CA ARG A 17 9.63 -15.51 11.07
C ARG A 17 9.22 -15.40 12.53
N ALA A 18 10.12 -15.70 13.47
CA ALA A 18 9.83 -15.57 14.90
C ALA A 18 9.52 -14.11 15.27
N GLU A 19 10.29 -13.18 14.73
CA GLU A 19 10.07 -11.76 14.96
C GLU A 19 8.85 -11.21 14.26
N PHE A 20 8.58 -11.63 13.03
CA PHE A 20 7.35 -11.31 12.33
C PHE A 20 6.14 -11.83 13.10
N THR A 21 6.18 -13.08 13.57
CA THR A 21 5.15 -13.69 14.42
C THR A 21 4.98 -12.94 15.75
N ARG A 22 6.04 -12.29 16.25
CA ARG A 22 5.98 -11.44 17.44
C ARG A 22 5.39 -10.06 17.17
N LEU A 23 5.72 -9.44 16.03
CA LEU A 23 5.19 -8.14 15.60
C LEU A 23 3.74 -8.24 15.07
N ALA A 24 3.38 -9.44 14.66
CA ALA A 24 2.08 -9.87 14.19
C ALA A 24 1.03 -9.87 15.31
N LEU A 25 0.06 -8.96 15.22
CA LEU A 25 -1.09 -8.92 16.14
C LEU A 25 -2.31 -9.71 15.62
N GLY A 26 -2.25 -10.29 14.41
CA GLY A 26 -3.39 -10.97 13.78
C GLY A 26 -3.09 -12.39 13.25
N PRO A 27 -4.10 -13.07 12.66
CA PRO A 27 -3.93 -14.40 12.07
C PRO A 27 -3.25 -14.31 10.70
N TRP A 28 -2.10 -14.99 10.57
CA TRP A 28 -1.33 -15.05 9.32
C TRP A 28 -1.54 -16.38 8.63
N ARG A 29 -1.56 -16.35 7.30
CA ARG A 29 -1.46 -17.54 6.46
C ARG A 29 -0.01 -17.70 6.02
N GLU A 30 0.55 -18.86 6.31
CA GLU A 30 1.90 -19.23 5.90
C GLU A 30 1.83 -20.13 4.67
N PHE A 31 2.62 -19.79 3.65
CA PHE A 31 2.80 -20.59 2.46
C PHE A 31 4.29 -20.89 2.30
N LEU A 32 4.60 -22.17 2.24
CA LEU A 32 5.93 -22.65 1.86
C LEU A 32 5.86 -23.11 0.42
N ILE A 33 6.63 -22.46 -0.45
CA ILE A 33 6.63 -22.71 -1.90
C ILE A 33 7.95 -23.41 -2.23
N PRO A 34 7.95 -24.72 -2.53
CA PRO A 34 9.15 -25.43 -2.94
C PRO A 34 9.79 -24.77 -4.15
N ALA A 35 11.11 -24.67 -4.18
CA ALA A 35 11.85 -24.17 -5.33
C ALA A 35 12.71 -25.29 -5.93
N PRO A 36 12.83 -25.39 -7.26
CA PRO A 36 13.75 -26.33 -7.90
C PRO A 36 15.21 -26.16 -7.46
N SER A 37 15.58 -24.95 -7.02
CA SER A 37 16.90 -24.63 -6.47
C SER A 37 17.20 -25.26 -5.11
N GLY A 38 16.21 -25.89 -4.45
CA GLY A 38 16.33 -26.38 -3.07
C GLY A 38 16.13 -25.31 -1.99
N HIS A 39 15.90 -24.05 -2.38
CA HIS A 39 15.65 -22.94 -1.45
C HIS A 39 14.22 -22.44 -1.59
N PRO A 40 13.25 -22.91 -0.76
CA PRO A 40 11.85 -22.53 -0.92
C PRO A 40 11.60 -21.01 -0.79
N LEU A 41 10.42 -20.54 -1.16
CA LEU A 41 9.95 -19.23 -0.71
C LEU A 41 9.07 -19.41 0.52
N CYS A 42 9.31 -18.57 1.53
CA CYS A 42 8.41 -18.44 2.67
C CYS A 42 7.58 -17.19 2.48
N VAL A 43 6.25 -17.34 2.50
CA VAL A 43 5.29 -16.25 2.31
C VAL A 43 4.37 -16.21 3.51
N LEU A 44 4.27 -15.07 4.16
CA LEU A 44 3.35 -14.81 5.26
C LEU A 44 2.41 -13.70 4.83
N VAL A 45 1.10 -13.91 4.94
CA VAL A 45 0.09 -12.92 4.58
C VAL A 45 -0.94 -12.76 5.70
N GLU A 46 -1.10 -11.54 6.21
CA GLU A 46 -2.19 -11.14 7.09
C GLU A 46 -3.27 -10.51 6.22
N THR A 47 -4.36 -11.27 6.11
CA THR A 47 -5.55 -10.77 5.46
C THR A 47 -6.32 -9.98 6.49
N PRO A 48 -6.59 -8.67 6.26
CA PRO A 48 -7.43 -7.94 7.17
C PRO A 48 -8.80 -8.65 7.21
N THR A 49 -9.44 -8.63 8.38
CA THR A 49 -10.80 -9.14 8.56
C THR A 49 -11.74 -7.97 8.83
N GLY A 50 -13.03 -8.16 8.56
CA GLY A 50 -14.07 -7.16 8.85
C GLY A 50 -14.72 -6.52 7.62
N PRO A 51 -15.74 -5.67 7.84
CA PRO A 51 -16.60 -5.14 6.79
C PRO A 51 -15.85 -4.22 5.81
N ALA A 52 -14.78 -3.57 6.25
CA ALA A 52 -13.92 -2.75 5.38
C ALA A 52 -13.14 -3.59 4.33
N VAL A 53 -13.14 -4.92 4.46
CA VAL A 53 -12.43 -5.84 3.56
C VAL A 53 -13.37 -6.38 2.51
N THR A 54 -14.57 -6.79 2.87
CA THR A 54 -15.65 -7.12 1.94
C THR A 54 -15.96 -5.89 1.06
N PRO A 55 -16.12 -6.05 -0.27
CA PRO A 55 -16.20 -7.28 -1.07
C PRO A 55 -14.85 -7.82 -1.59
N ARG A 56 -13.71 -7.33 -1.12
CA ARG A 56 -12.39 -7.73 -1.63
C ARG A 56 -12.08 -9.18 -1.26
N ASN A 57 -11.48 -9.89 -2.21
CA ASN A 57 -10.84 -11.17 -1.99
C ASN A 57 -9.33 -11.02 -2.27
N PRO A 58 -8.53 -10.59 -1.27
CA PRO A 58 -7.15 -10.14 -1.51
C PRO A 58 -6.12 -11.26 -1.66
N VAL A 59 -6.50 -12.53 -1.47
CA VAL A 59 -5.57 -13.68 -1.55
C VAL A 59 -6.26 -14.84 -2.25
N HIS A 60 -5.66 -15.37 -3.30
CA HIS A 60 -6.11 -16.57 -3.99
C HIS A 60 -4.94 -17.56 -4.11
N ASP A 61 -5.19 -18.79 -3.69
CA ASP A 61 -4.19 -19.85 -3.63
C ASP A 61 -4.63 -21.03 -4.49
N THR A 62 -3.78 -21.41 -5.44
CA THR A 62 -4.00 -22.52 -6.38
C THR A 62 -2.79 -23.45 -6.36
N PRO A 63 -2.91 -24.67 -6.91
CA PRO A 63 -1.76 -25.57 -7.06
C PRO A 63 -0.59 -24.96 -7.85
N ASP A 64 -0.88 -24.07 -8.80
CA ASP A 64 0.12 -23.51 -9.73
C ASP A 64 0.65 -22.14 -9.30
N ALA A 65 -0.15 -21.35 -8.57
CA ALA A 65 0.19 -19.99 -8.21
C ALA A 65 -0.43 -19.53 -6.88
N LEU A 66 0.25 -18.60 -6.23
CA LEU A 66 -0.29 -17.78 -5.15
C LEU A 66 -0.37 -16.33 -5.62
N VAL A 67 -1.57 -15.75 -5.62
CA VAL A 67 -1.80 -14.36 -6.00
C VAL A 67 -2.40 -13.59 -4.83
N PHE A 68 -1.86 -12.42 -4.55
CA PHE A 68 -2.43 -11.52 -3.55
C PHE A 68 -2.17 -10.06 -3.86
N PHE A 69 -2.91 -9.16 -3.21
CA PHE A 69 -2.71 -7.74 -3.38
C PHE A 69 -2.94 -6.93 -2.10
N ASP A 70 -2.17 -5.86 -1.93
CA ASP A 70 -2.46 -4.82 -0.94
C ASP A 70 -3.11 -3.61 -1.61
N GLY A 71 -3.95 -2.88 -0.87
CA GLY A 71 -4.67 -1.71 -1.37
C GLY A 71 -6.04 -2.01 -1.98
N LEU A 72 -6.38 -1.23 -3.01
CA LEU A 72 -7.63 -1.23 -3.75
C LEU A 72 -7.35 -1.07 -5.26
N PRO A 73 -7.18 -2.19 -5.98
CA PRO A 73 -7.19 -2.21 -7.44
C PRO A 73 -8.63 -1.96 -7.95
N LEU A 74 -8.83 -0.85 -8.66
CA LEU A 74 -10.14 -0.26 -8.94
C LEU A 74 -10.64 -0.49 -10.36
N HIS A 75 -9.80 -0.19 -11.34
CA HIS A 75 -10.22 -0.14 -12.73
C HIS A 75 -9.43 -1.15 -13.53
N ALA A 76 -10.15 -2.14 -14.07
CA ALA A 76 -9.69 -3.04 -15.11
C ALA A 76 -10.92 -3.57 -15.84
N SER A 77 -10.74 -4.20 -16.99
CA SER A 77 -11.81 -4.90 -17.71
C SER A 77 -12.35 -6.16 -17.00
N PHE A 78 -11.78 -6.54 -15.86
CA PHE A 78 -12.15 -7.66 -15.02
C PHE A 78 -12.21 -7.24 -13.54
N ASN A 79 -12.68 -8.12 -12.65
CA ASN A 79 -12.79 -7.84 -11.22
C ASN A 79 -11.42 -7.77 -10.50
N ALA A 80 -10.72 -6.64 -10.58
CA ALA A 80 -9.35 -6.51 -10.07
C ALA A 80 -9.22 -6.58 -8.54
N PHE A 81 -10.31 -6.35 -7.79
CA PHE A 81 -10.31 -6.52 -6.32
C PHE A 81 -10.65 -7.95 -5.86
N ASP A 82 -10.56 -8.92 -6.78
CA ASP A 82 -10.58 -10.34 -6.49
C ASP A 82 -9.30 -11.02 -7.02
N ALA A 83 -8.54 -11.62 -6.11
CA ALA A 83 -7.29 -12.29 -6.42
C ALA A 83 -7.51 -13.52 -7.33
N ALA A 84 -8.69 -14.13 -7.33
CA ALA A 84 -9.02 -15.20 -8.28
C ALA A 84 -9.09 -14.67 -9.71
N ALA A 85 -9.80 -13.56 -9.92
CA ALA A 85 -9.87 -12.89 -11.22
C ALA A 85 -8.51 -12.34 -11.67
N LEU A 86 -7.69 -11.82 -10.74
CA LEU A 86 -6.30 -11.45 -11.03
C LEU A 86 -5.45 -12.65 -11.45
N THR A 87 -5.68 -13.84 -10.88
CA THR A 87 -4.96 -15.07 -11.26
C THR A 87 -5.28 -15.45 -12.70
N GLU A 88 -6.56 -15.43 -13.07
CA GLU A 88 -7.02 -15.74 -14.44
C GLU A 88 -6.54 -14.71 -15.47
N HIS A 89 -6.51 -13.43 -15.08
CA HIS A 89 -6.19 -12.32 -15.98
C HIS A 89 -4.82 -11.69 -15.73
N TRP A 90 -3.86 -12.41 -15.13
CA TRP A 90 -2.57 -11.83 -14.73
C TRP A 90 -1.80 -11.14 -15.86
N ARG A 91 -1.91 -11.67 -17.09
CA ARG A 91 -1.29 -11.06 -18.29
C ARG A 91 -1.82 -9.66 -18.61
N ARG A 92 -2.99 -9.31 -18.07
CA ARG A 92 -3.69 -8.03 -18.23
C ARG A 92 -3.58 -7.17 -16.97
N ALA A 93 -2.68 -7.52 -16.04
CA ALA A 93 -2.50 -6.76 -14.81
C ALA A 93 -2.00 -5.33 -15.03
N SER A 94 -1.44 -5.01 -16.20
CA SER A 94 -1.12 -3.63 -16.61
C SER A 94 -2.35 -2.76 -16.91
N GLU A 95 -3.54 -3.36 -17.08
CA GLU A 95 -4.80 -2.62 -17.20
C GLU A 95 -5.31 -2.10 -15.85
N VAL A 96 -4.74 -2.60 -14.74
CA VAL A 96 -5.22 -2.31 -13.39
C VAL A 96 -4.79 -0.91 -12.98
N LEU A 97 -5.77 -0.06 -12.66
CA LEU A 97 -5.57 1.23 -12.01
C LEU A 97 -6.07 1.21 -10.58
N GLY A 98 -5.59 2.15 -9.76
CA GLY A 98 -5.98 2.30 -8.37
C GLY A 98 -4.75 2.44 -7.49
N ARG A 99 -4.91 2.11 -6.22
CA ARG A 99 -3.83 2.13 -5.23
C ARG A 99 -3.51 0.69 -4.87
N PHE A 100 -2.37 0.15 -5.29
CA PHE A 100 -2.12 -1.28 -5.10
C PHE A 100 -0.66 -1.69 -5.11
N THR A 101 -0.41 -2.86 -4.52
CA THR A 101 0.72 -3.72 -4.86
C THR A 101 0.16 -5.09 -5.21
N LEU A 102 0.35 -5.57 -6.43
CA LEU A 102 -0.05 -6.91 -6.87
C LEU A 102 1.14 -7.85 -6.76
N VAL A 103 0.91 -9.07 -6.30
CA VAL A 103 1.94 -10.09 -6.14
C VAL A 103 1.43 -11.40 -6.74
N ARG A 104 2.23 -12.00 -7.63
CA ARG A 104 2.03 -13.36 -8.12
C ARG A 104 3.29 -14.17 -7.88
N ILE A 105 3.14 -15.31 -7.23
CA ILE A 105 4.20 -16.30 -7.09
C ILE A 105 3.81 -17.51 -7.92
N ASP A 106 4.67 -17.87 -8.87
CA ASP A 106 4.57 -19.09 -9.65
C ASP A 106 5.20 -20.23 -8.85
N ARG A 107 4.45 -21.31 -8.63
CA ARG A 107 4.91 -22.43 -7.79
C ARG A 107 5.80 -23.40 -8.57
N ALA A 108 5.78 -23.39 -9.90
CA ALA A 108 6.56 -24.32 -10.71
C ALA A 108 8.07 -24.02 -10.61
N ASP A 109 8.44 -22.75 -10.63
CA ASP A 109 9.83 -22.29 -10.58
C ASP A 109 10.14 -21.43 -9.33
N ALA A 110 9.16 -21.24 -8.45
CA ALA A 110 9.24 -20.35 -7.29
C ALA A 110 9.62 -18.91 -7.70
N SER A 111 9.21 -18.46 -8.88
CA SER A 111 9.40 -17.08 -9.33
C SER A 111 8.31 -16.17 -8.78
N LEU A 112 8.68 -14.91 -8.57
CA LEU A 112 7.84 -13.87 -8.03
C LEU A 112 7.75 -12.73 -9.04
N GLU A 113 6.54 -12.27 -9.34
CA GLU A 113 6.27 -11.02 -10.05
C GLU A 113 5.47 -10.07 -9.13
N ILE A 114 5.98 -8.86 -8.95
CA ILE A 114 5.32 -7.78 -8.22
C ILE A 114 5.01 -6.65 -9.18
N ARG A 115 3.83 -6.07 -9.08
CA ARG A 115 3.43 -4.85 -9.79
C ARG A 115 3.02 -3.77 -8.82
N THR A 116 3.57 -2.57 -8.99
CA THR A 116 3.25 -1.40 -8.17
C THR A 116 2.35 -0.44 -8.93
N ASP A 117 1.47 0.24 -8.19
CA ASP A 117 0.61 1.26 -8.79
C ASP A 117 1.40 2.45 -9.36
N PRO A 118 0.81 3.25 -10.28
CA PRO A 118 1.54 4.29 -11.01
C PRO A 118 2.24 5.34 -10.13
N ILE A 119 1.79 5.51 -8.88
CA ILE A 119 2.33 6.51 -7.93
C ILE A 119 2.90 5.87 -6.66
N ALA A 120 3.08 4.54 -6.62
CA ALA A 120 3.53 3.78 -5.44
C ALA A 120 2.78 4.15 -4.13
N SER A 121 1.46 4.32 -4.23
CA SER A 121 0.62 4.69 -3.10
C SER A 121 0.45 3.58 -2.06
N CYS A 122 0.77 2.33 -2.42
CA CYS A 122 1.02 1.23 -1.49
C CYS A 122 2.53 0.94 -1.41
N PRO A 123 3.26 1.52 -0.43
CA PRO A 123 4.69 1.30 -0.31
C PRO A 123 4.97 -0.16 0.05
N ALA A 124 5.97 -0.72 -0.62
CA ALA A 124 6.56 -2.01 -0.34
C ALA A 124 8.07 -1.88 -0.38
N TYR A 125 8.77 -2.76 0.32
CA TYR A 125 10.20 -2.66 0.54
C TYR A 125 10.88 -3.95 0.13
N LEU A 126 11.99 -3.81 -0.58
CA LEU A 126 12.93 -4.88 -0.90
C LEU A 126 14.15 -4.75 0.01
N ALA A 127 14.33 -5.74 0.87
CA ALA A 127 15.52 -5.94 1.68
C ALA A 127 16.45 -6.92 0.97
N THR A 128 17.70 -6.51 0.71
CA THR A 128 18.74 -7.37 0.16
C THR A 128 19.67 -7.83 1.26
N MET A 129 19.95 -9.14 1.30
CA MET A 129 20.86 -9.79 2.24
C MET A 129 22.08 -10.33 1.47
N PRO A 130 23.15 -10.79 2.19
CA PRO A 130 24.24 -11.52 1.56
C PRO A 130 23.77 -12.73 0.71
N ASP A 131 24.60 -13.17 -0.22
CA ASP A 131 24.35 -14.35 -1.07
C ASP A 131 23.08 -14.27 -1.95
N TYR A 132 22.70 -13.05 -2.37
CA TYR A 132 21.50 -12.76 -3.15
C TYR A 132 20.18 -13.14 -2.47
N ALA A 133 20.20 -13.41 -1.16
CA ALA A 133 18.99 -13.57 -0.39
C ALA A 133 18.23 -12.24 -0.34
N TRP A 134 16.91 -12.30 -0.34
CA TRP A 134 16.06 -11.12 -0.34
C TRP A 134 14.80 -11.32 0.49
N GLY A 135 14.26 -10.20 0.97
CA GLY A 135 12.96 -10.14 1.63
C GLY A 135 12.12 -9.02 1.07
N ILE A 136 10.83 -9.26 0.91
CA ILE A 136 9.88 -8.24 0.45
C ILE A 136 8.73 -8.14 1.44
N THR A 137 8.41 -6.92 1.85
CA THR A 137 7.35 -6.65 2.82
C THR A 137 6.78 -5.25 2.63
N ASN A 138 5.52 -5.04 3.01
CA ASN A 138 4.94 -3.70 3.16
C ASN A 138 5.01 -3.18 4.61
N ILE A 139 5.79 -3.84 5.47
CA ILE A 139 6.05 -3.43 6.85
C ILE A 139 7.48 -2.86 6.93
N PRO A 140 7.66 -1.53 7.02
CA PRO A 140 9.01 -0.94 6.92
C PRO A 140 9.96 -1.42 8.03
N SER A 141 9.45 -1.53 9.27
CA SER A 141 10.23 -1.98 10.42
C SER A 141 10.76 -3.41 10.26
N LEU A 142 10.01 -4.27 9.57
CA LEU A 142 10.43 -5.62 9.25
C LEU A 142 11.49 -5.63 8.13
N ALA A 143 11.34 -4.77 7.12
CA ALA A 143 12.33 -4.65 6.04
C ALA A 143 13.74 -4.34 6.59
N HIS A 144 13.84 -3.41 7.55
CA HIS A 144 15.10 -3.11 8.23
C HIS A 144 15.65 -4.27 9.04
N ARG A 145 14.79 -5.02 9.73
CA ARG A 145 15.22 -6.18 10.53
C ARG A 145 15.72 -7.32 9.65
N ILE A 146 15.06 -7.57 8.51
CA ILE A 146 15.47 -8.59 7.52
C ILE A 146 16.85 -8.28 6.96
N ALA A 147 17.07 -7.03 6.55
CA ALA A 147 18.32 -6.63 5.92
C ALA A 147 19.54 -6.68 6.86
N ALA A 148 19.32 -6.94 8.16
CA ALA A 148 20.29 -6.72 9.23
C ALA A 148 20.87 -5.27 9.19
N ARG A 149 21.86 -4.95 10.01
CA ARG A 149 22.47 -3.61 10.06
C ARG A 149 23.15 -3.27 8.72
N GLY A 150 22.40 -2.65 7.81
CA GLY A 150 22.96 -1.97 6.64
C GLY A 150 23.64 -0.65 7.04
N GLU A 151 24.55 -0.19 6.20
CA GLU A 151 25.09 1.16 6.34
C GLU A 151 24.00 2.19 6.05
N LEU A 152 24.08 3.36 6.70
CA LEU A 152 23.22 4.48 6.35
C LEU A 152 23.48 4.89 4.90
N ASP A 153 22.40 5.15 4.15
CA ASP A 153 22.48 5.73 2.81
C ASP A 153 22.46 7.26 2.94
N PRO A 154 23.58 7.98 2.70
CA PRO A 154 23.61 9.42 2.90
C PRO A 154 22.57 10.18 2.07
N LEU A 155 22.27 9.68 0.85
CA LEU A 155 21.24 10.28 -0.01
C LEU A 155 19.84 9.92 0.47
N GLY A 156 19.65 8.70 0.99
CA GLY A 156 18.41 8.30 1.64
C GLY A 156 18.10 9.14 2.88
N VAL A 157 19.11 9.38 3.73
CA VAL A 157 19.03 10.26 4.90
C VAL A 157 18.73 11.70 4.49
N ALA A 158 19.45 12.24 3.52
CA ALA A 158 19.18 13.59 3.02
C ALA A 158 17.75 13.72 2.46
N GLY A 159 17.30 12.73 1.67
CA GLY A 159 15.93 12.70 1.13
C GLY A 159 14.86 12.67 2.23
N ALA A 160 15.09 11.86 3.25
CA ALA A 160 14.23 11.75 4.43
C ALA A 160 14.16 13.05 5.26
N LEU A 161 15.26 13.80 5.35
CA LEU A 161 15.29 15.09 6.07
C LEU A 161 14.66 16.23 5.25
N CYS A 162 14.70 16.14 3.92
CA CYS A 162 14.24 17.20 3.03
C CYS A 162 12.81 17.00 2.51
N THR A 163 12.28 15.78 2.54
CA THR A 163 10.99 15.45 1.93
C THR A 163 10.19 14.49 2.81
N PRO A 164 8.85 14.54 2.80
CA PRO A 164 8.01 13.63 3.58
C PRO A 164 7.95 12.20 3.02
N ALA A 165 8.76 11.88 2.00
CA ALA A 165 8.75 10.60 1.31
C ALA A 165 10.17 10.13 0.97
N ALA A 166 10.31 8.87 0.56
CA ALA A 166 11.56 8.37 -0.01
C ALA A 166 11.91 9.13 -1.31
N LEU A 167 13.17 9.55 -1.44
CA LEU A 167 13.66 10.08 -2.71
C LEU A 167 13.97 8.90 -3.65
N ALA A 168 13.21 8.80 -4.74
CA ALA A 168 13.24 7.65 -5.65
C ALA A 168 12.95 6.31 -4.92
N ASP A 169 13.83 5.33 -5.03
CA ASP A 169 13.72 4.01 -4.41
C ASP A 169 14.50 3.90 -3.08
N ARG A 170 15.07 5.01 -2.58
CA ARG A 170 16.01 4.98 -1.46
C ARG A 170 15.31 5.00 -0.10
N THR A 171 15.93 4.33 0.85
CA THR A 171 15.55 4.36 2.28
C THR A 171 16.72 4.84 3.12
N LEU A 172 16.59 4.88 4.45
CA LEU A 172 17.69 5.29 5.32
C LEU A 172 18.92 4.38 5.27
N VAL A 173 18.79 3.13 4.82
CA VAL A 173 19.90 2.17 4.74
C VAL A 173 20.11 1.68 3.31
N THR A 174 21.35 1.33 2.99
CA THR A 174 21.74 0.91 1.63
C THR A 174 21.16 -0.44 1.22
N THR A 175 20.81 -1.29 2.19
CA THR A 175 20.32 -2.67 1.99
C THR A 175 18.79 -2.77 1.89
N VAL A 176 18.06 -1.65 2.03
CA VAL A 176 16.60 -1.61 1.88
C VAL A 176 16.23 -0.56 0.83
N ARG A 177 15.36 -0.93 -0.10
CA ARG A 177 14.83 -0.04 -1.15
C ARG A 177 13.30 -0.05 -1.12
N THR A 178 12.67 1.09 -1.36
CA THR A 178 11.24 1.12 -1.71
C THR A 178 11.08 0.54 -3.11
N LEU A 179 10.05 -0.27 -3.32
CA LEU A 179 9.72 -0.70 -4.67
C LEU A 179 9.34 0.54 -5.51
N PRO A 180 9.89 0.68 -6.72
CA PRO A 180 9.62 1.85 -7.54
C PRO A 180 8.15 1.88 -7.98
N HIS A 181 7.63 3.07 -8.24
CA HIS A 181 6.28 3.26 -8.79
C HIS A 181 6.20 2.72 -10.22
N ALA A 182 4.97 2.40 -10.67
CA ALA A 182 4.72 1.98 -12.04
C ALA A 182 5.71 0.91 -12.52
N SER A 183 5.96 -0.12 -11.73
CA SER A 183 7.06 -1.06 -11.99
C SER A 183 6.62 -2.51 -11.93
N ILE A 184 7.27 -3.33 -12.75
CA ILE A 184 7.22 -4.78 -12.71
C ILE A 184 8.54 -5.28 -12.14
N ILE A 185 8.50 -5.87 -10.96
CA ILE A 185 9.66 -6.45 -10.28
C ILE A 185 9.56 -7.97 -10.39
N ARG A 186 10.56 -8.59 -11.00
CA ARG A 186 10.67 -10.04 -11.11
C ARG A 186 11.81 -10.54 -10.26
N VAL A 187 11.55 -11.58 -9.50
CA VAL A 187 12.55 -12.20 -8.65
C VAL A 187 12.49 -13.71 -8.79
N ALA A 188 13.65 -14.33 -8.96
CA ALA A 188 13.79 -15.78 -8.96
C ALA A 188 14.80 -16.19 -7.88
N PRO A 189 14.71 -17.43 -7.35
CA PRO A 189 15.68 -17.93 -6.38
C PRO A 189 17.12 -17.88 -6.94
N GLY A 190 18.04 -17.29 -6.16
CA GLY A 190 19.45 -17.19 -6.55
C GLY A 190 19.76 -16.14 -7.63
N GLN A 191 18.78 -15.32 -8.03
CA GLN A 191 18.98 -14.24 -8.99
C GLN A 191 18.70 -12.88 -8.35
N PRO A 192 19.40 -11.81 -8.78
CA PRO A 192 19.05 -10.46 -8.37
C PRO A 192 17.66 -10.08 -8.88
N PRO A 193 16.90 -9.27 -8.14
CA PRO A 193 15.65 -8.70 -8.62
C PRO A 193 15.85 -7.92 -9.92
N ILE A 194 14.99 -8.16 -10.91
CA ILE A 194 14.94 -7.43 -12.17
C ILE A 194 13.78 -6.45 -12.08
N VAL A 195 14.05 -5.18 -12.33
CA VAL A 195 13.05 -4.11 -12.28
C VAL A 195 12.85 -3.56 -13.69
N HIS A 196 11.61 -3.54 -14.14
CA HIS A 196 11.17 -2.87 -15.37
C HIS A 196 10.15 -1.80 -15.03
N ASN A 197 10.17 -0.70 -15.76
CA ASN A 197 9.05 0.23 -15.75
C ASN A 197 7.86 -0.44 -16.45
N ASP A 198 6.68 -0.36 -15.85
CA ASP A 198 5.42 -0.68 -16.50
C ASP A 198 5.05 0.51 -17.38
N ASP A 199 5.59 0.54 -18.60
CA ASP A 199 5.42 1.66 -19.52
C ASP A 199 3.94 1.99 -19.75
N ALA A 200 3.04 1.00 -19.70
CA ALA A 200 1.60 1.20 -19.83
C ALA A 200 1.02 2.14 -18.74
N ALA A 201 1.63 2.20 -17.56
CA ALA A 201 1.24 3.10 -16.47
C ALA A 201 1.82 4.51 -16.60
N VAL A 202 2.86 4.72 -17.41
CA VAL A 202 3.64 5.98 -17.51
C VAL A 202 3.48 6.66 -18.87
N THR A 203 3.08 5.93 -19.92
CA THR A 203 3.01 6.45 -21.30
C THR A 203 1.73 7.22 -21.63
N SER A 204 1.33 8.16 -20.78
CA SER A 204 0.69 9.38 -21.28
C SER A 204 1.70 10.51 -21.11
N GLY A 205 2.68 10.53 -22.02
CA GLY A 205 3.57 11.66 -22.16
C GLY A 205 2.75 12.95 -22.14
N ALA A 206 3.24 13.94 -21.41
CA ALA A 206 2.65 15.26 -21.22
C ALA A 206 2.58 16.06 -22.54
N SER A 207 1.94 15.52 -23.57
CA SER A 207 1.34 16.33 -24.62
C SER A 207 0.33 17.21 -23.92
N ARG A 208 0.59 18.52 -23.90
CA ARG A 208 -0.41 19.50 -23.50
C ARG A 208 -1.69 19.18 -24.27
N CYS A 209 -2.69 18.69 -23.56
CA CYS A 209 -3.99 18.44 -24.14
C CYS A 209 -4.69 19.80 -24.09
N ASP A 210 -4.85 20.44 -25.25
CA ASP A 210 -5.58 21.71 -25.39
C ASP A 210 -7.10 21.45 -25.27
N LEU A 211 -7.53 20.90 -24.14
CA LEU A 211 -8.93 20.67 -23.83
C LEU A 211 -9.56 21.97 -23.36
N ARG A 212 -10.78 22.25 -23.85
CA ARG A 212 -11.59 23.32 -23.27
C ARG A 212 -12.00 22.89 -21.86
N PRO A 213 -12.20 23.84 -20.92
CA PRO A 213 -12.57 23.51 -19.54
C PRO A 213 -13.78 22.58 -19.41
N ASP A 214 -14.81 22.77 -20.23
CA ASP A 214 -16.02 21.92 -20.20
C ASP A 214 -15.74 20.49 -20.68
N ASP A 215 -14.87 20.33 -21.69
CA ASP A 215 -14.46 19.01 -22.17
C ASP A 215 -13.63 18.29 -21.10
N ALA A 216 -12.73 19.00 -20.43
CA ALA A 216 -11.93 18.46 -19.32
C ALA A 216 -12.82 18.06 -18.12
N ALA A 217 -13.84 18.87 -17.81
CA ALA A 217 -14.82 18.54 -16.77
C ALA A 217 -15.65 17.31 -17.15
N GLY A 218 -16.10 17.21 -18.40
CA GLY A 218 -16.78 16.03 -18.94
C GLY A 218 -15.90 14.78 -18.82
N MET A 219 -14.65 14.85 -19.27
CA MET A 219 -13.69 13.75 -19.14
C MET A 219 -13.46 13.32 -17.69
N PHE A 220 -13.38 14.26 -16.75
CA PHE A 220 -13.25 13.95 -15.33
C PHE A 220 -14.48 13.19 -14.81
N ILE A 221 -15.69 13.66 -15.14
CA ILE A 221 -16.95 13.00 -14.78
C ILE A 221 -17.02 11.59 -15.38
N ASP A 222 -16.74 11.46 -16.67
CA ASP A 222 -16.78 10.19 -17.41
C ASP A 222 -15.74 9.18 -16.91
N THR A 223 -14.61 9.65 -16.37
CA THR A 223 -13.57 8.78 -15.81
C THR A 223 -13.94 8.30 -14.40
N ILE A 224 -14.43 9.19 -13.54
CA ILE A 224 -14.63 8.89 -12.11
C ILE A 224 -15.99 8.22 -11.85
N THR A 225 -17.04 8.61 -12.56
CA THR A 225 -18.41 8.10 -12.35
C THR A 225 -18.49 6.57 -12.48
N PRO A 226 -17.92 5.93 -13.53
CA PRO A 226 -17.96 4.47 -13.65
C PRO A 226 -17.22 3.75 -12.51
N VAL A 227 -16.15 4.34 -11.98
CA VAL A 227 -15.41 3.79 -10.83
C VAL A 227 -16.27 3.81 -9.57
N ILE A 228 -16.92 4.93 -9.28
CA ILE A 228 -17.84 5.05 -8.12
C ILE A 228 -19.01 4.07 -8.26
N ALA A 229 -19.64 4.01 -9.44
CA ALA A 229 -20.76 3.11 -9.70
C ALA A 229 -20.35 1.64 -9.51
N ARG A 230 -19.19 1.26 -10.03
CA ARG A 230 -18.64 -0.09 -9.86
C ARG A 230 -18.37 -0.43 -8.39
N LEU A 231 -17.80 0.49 -7.62
CA LEU A 231 -17.56 0.27 -6.20
C LEU A 231 -18.87 0.09 -5.43
N ARG A 232 -19.88 0.93 -5.71
CA ARG A 232 -21.23 0.79 -5.16
C ARG A 232 -21.83 -0.57 -5.50
N ASP A 233 -21.78 -0.96 -6.77
CA ASP A 233 -22.39 -2.21 -7.27
C ASP A 233 -21.68 -3.46 -6.71
N ALA A 234 -20.39 -3.34 -6.40
CA ALA A 234 -19.64 -4.36 -5.70
C ALA A 234 -19.98 -4.44 -4.19
N GLY A 235 -20.71 -3.47 -3.65
CA GLY A 235 -21.09 -3.42 -2.25
C GLY A 235 -20.05 -2.81 -1.32
N PHE A 236 -19.14 -1.96 -1.84
CA PHE A 236 -18.30 -1.14 -0.98
C PHE A 236 -19.14 -0.09 -0.25
N ASP A 237 -18.83 0.12 1.03
CA ASP A 237 -19.35 1.25 1.78
C ASP A 237 -18.63 2.54 1.36
N LEU A 238 -19.34 3.40 0.64
CA LEU A 238 -18.80 4.61 0.04
C LEU A 238 -19.08 5.82 0.94
N THR A 239 -18.17 6.04 1.89
CA THR A 239 -18.16 7.26 2.71
C THR A 239 -17.16 8.27 2.14
N CYS A 240 -17.52 9.56 2.17
CA CYS A 240 -16.70 10.63 1.60
C CYS A 240 -16.23 11.59 2.69
N ALA A 241 -14.91 11.73 2.84
CA ALA A 241 -14.33 12.83 3.61
C ALA A 241 -14.55 14.14 2.84
N ILE A 242 -15.42 15.01 3.34
CA ILE A 242 -15.78 16.28 2.70
C ILE A 242 -15.21 17.45 3.50
N THR A 243 -14.55 18.39 2.82
CA THR A 243 -13.96 19.59 3.44
C THR A 243 -14.57 20.85 2.83
N GLY A 244 -14.13 22.04 3.27
CA GLY A 244 -14.48 23.30 2.58
C GLY A 244 -13.84 23.46 1.19
N GLY A 245 -12.85 22.63 0.87
CA GLY A 245 -12.11 22.63 -0.39
C GLY A 245 -12.99 22.33 -1.60
N ARG A 246 -12.52 22.72 -2.80
CA ARG A 246 -13.26 22.43 -4.04
C ARG A 246 -13.15 20.97 -4.44
N ASP A 247 -11.99 20.36 -4.21
CA ASP A 247 -11.68 19.00 -4.68
C ASP A 247 -12.57 17.95 -4.00
N SER A 248 -12.62 17.97 -2.67
CA SER A 248 -13.48 17.07 -1.88
C SER A 248 -14.97 17.28 -2.17
N ARG A 249 -15.40 18.52 -2.42
CA ARG A 249 -16.79 18.83 -2.80
C ARG A 249 -17.15 18.36 -4.21
N ALA A 250 -16.21 18.42 -5.16
CA ALA A 250 -16.43 17.88 -6.50
C ALA A 250 -16.59 16.35 -6.46
N VAL A 251 -15.73 15.66 -5.70
CA VAL A 251 -15.86 14.21 -5.47
C VAL A 251 -17.16 13.87 -4.74
N ALA A 252 -17.52 14.64 -3.70
CA ALA A 252 -18.76 14.44 -2.96
C ALA A 252 -20.00 14.59 -3.85
N ALA A 253 -19.99 15.53 -4.81
CA ALA A 253 -21.07 15.71 -5.76
C ALA A 253 -21.19 14.52 -6.73
N LEU A 254 -20.07 13.96 -7.19
CA LEU A 254 -20.09 12.74 -8.01
C LEU A 254 -20.65 11.54 -7.23
N ILE A 255 -20.27 11.41 -5.95
CA ILE A 255 -20.82 10.37 -5.07
C ILE A 255 -22.33 10.57 -4.89
N ALA A 256 -22.79 11.80 -4.64
CA ALA A 256 -24.22 12.10 -4.48
C ALA A 256 -25.05 11.75 -5.72
N ALA A 257 -24.46 11.87 -6.92
CA ALA A 257 -25.14 11.56 -8.17
C ALA A 257 -25.33 10.04 -8.40
N ILE A 258 -24.57 9.20 -7.69
CA ILE A 258 -24.46 7.76 -7.98
C ILE A 258 -24.92 6.91 -6.80
N VAL A 259 -24.64 7.34 -5.58
CA VAL A 259 -24.88 6.60 -4.35
C VAL A 259 -26.17 7.10 -3.71
N PRO A 260 -27.20 6.24 -3.53
CA PRO A 260 -28.37 6.59 -2.73
C PRO A 260 -27.95 6.86 -1.29
N ASP A 261 -28.49 7.93 -0.69
CA ASP A 261 -28.22 8.32 0.70
C ASP A 261 -26.71 8.43 1.04
N PRO A 262 -25.95 9.30 0.34
CA PRO A 262 -24.50 9.37 0.48
C PRO A 262 -24.10 9.77 1.90
N GLN A 263 -23.02 9.18 2.40
CA GLN A 263 -22.51 9.45 3.75
C GLN A 263 -21.25 10.31 3.68
N TYR A 264 -21.26 11.40 4.42
CA TYR A 264 -20.17 12.36 4.47
C TYR A 264 -19.60 12.47 5.88
N HIS A 265 -18.30 12.71 5.97
CA HIS A 265 -17.68 13.03 7.25
C HIS A 265 -16.61 14.11 7.12
N PHE A 266 -16.33 14.79 8.23
CA PHE A 266 -15.22 15.72 8.36
C PHE A 266 -14.50 15.48 9.69
N GLY A 267 -13.17 15.44 9.67
CA GLY A 267 -12.35 15.40 10.88
C GLY A 267 -11.98 16.82 11.30
N GLY A 268 -12.41 17.25 12.49
CA GLY A 268 -12.11 18.60 13.00
C GLY A 268 -13.14 19.08 14.02
N VAL A 269 -13.04 20.33 14.45
CA VAL A 269 -13.94 20.91 15.47
C VAL A 269 -15.16 21.59 14.87
N GLU A 270 -16.31 21.51 15.53
CA GLU A 270 -17.60 22.05 15.02
C GLU A 270 -17.53 23.56 14.73
N THR A 271 -16.76 24.29 15.53
CA THR A 271 -16.62 25.74 15.42
C THR A 271 -15.75 26.18 14.24
N ALA A 272 -14.99 25.26 13.63
CA ALA A 272 -14.12 25.59 12.51
C ALA A 272 -14.94 26.01 11.28
N PRO A 273 -14.52 27.07 10.55
CA PRO A 273 -15.18 27.47 9.31
C PRO A 273 -15.32 26.34 8.29
N GLU A 274 -14.30 25.47 8.17
CA GLU A 274 -14.33 24.33 7.25
C GLU A 274 -15.42 23.32 7.59
N SER A 275 -15.60 22.97 8.86
CA SER A 275 -16.67 22.07 9.32
C SER A 275 -18.05 22.58 8.92
N ARG A 276 -18.28 23.90 9.06
CA ARG A 276 -19.56 24.53 8.66
C ARG A 276 -19.77 24.50 7.16
N ILE A 277 -18.72 24.69 6.36
CA ILE A 277 -18.80 24.61 4.90
C ILE A 277 -19.06 23.17 4.47
N ALA A 278 -18.34 22.21 5.04
CA ALA A 278 -18.49 20.77 4.81
C ALA A 278 -19.93 20.32 5.11
N ALA A 279 -20.47 20.67 6.28
CA ALA A 279 -21.84 20.36 6.67
C ALA A 279 -22.89 20.96 5.71
N ARG A 280 -22.70 22.22 5.29
CA ARG A 280 -23.58 22.87 4.29
C ARG A 280 -23.51 22.18 2.93
N ALA A 281 -22.33 21.77 2.50
CA ALA A 281 -22.15 21.05 1.24
C ALA A 281 -22.83 19.67 1.29
N ALA A 282 -22.62 18.90 2.36
CA ALA A 282 -23.28 17.61 2.57
C ALA A 282 -24.81 17.73 2.57
N ALA A 283 -25.36 18.73 3.28
CA ALA A 283 -26.80 19.00 3.30
C ALA A 283 -27.34 19.37 1.91
N ALA A 284 -26.61 20.18 1.15
CA ALA A 284 -27.00 20.55 -0.22
C ALA A 284 -26.96 19.36 -1.20
N LEU A 285 -26.12 18.36 -0.93
CA LEU A 285 -25.99 17.13 -1.72
C LEU A 285 -26.96 16.03 -1.29
N GLY A 286 -27.77 16.24 -0.24
CA GLY A 286 -28.81 15.31 0.18
C GLY A 286 -28.33 14.07 0.95
N GLY A 287 -27.14 14.12 1.56
CA GLY A 287 -26.57 13.01 2.34
C GLY A 287 -26.58 13.22 3.85
N SER A 288 -26.14 12.19 4.58
CA SER A 288 -25.86 12.30 6.01
C SER A 288 -24.46 12.90 6.24
N PHE A 289 -24.30 13.64 7.34
CA PHE A 289 -23.03 14.26 7.69
C PHE A 289 -22.65 13.93 9.13
N GLU A 290 -21.46 13.35 9.30
CA GLU A 290 -20.87 13.06 10.60
C GLU A 290 -19.65 13.97 10.83
N LEU A 291 -19.70 14.76 11.89
CA LEU A 291 -18.49 15.43 12.38
C LEU A 291 -17.71 14.44 13.26
N LYS A 292 -16.57 13.97 12.75
CA LYS A 292 -15.63 13.15 13.53
C LYS A 292 -14.74 14.09 14.33
N SER A 293 -15.31 14.63 15.40
CA SER A 293 -14.59 15.32 16.47
C SER A 293 -14.56 14.40 17.66
N ASP A 294 -13.39 14.04 18.18
CA ASP A 294 -13.33 13.60 19.56
C ASP A 294 -13.36 14.85 20.45
N PRO A 295 -14.40 15.09 21.25
CA PRO A 295 -14.47 16.22 22.17
C PRO A 295 -13.50 16.11 23.36
N HIS A 296 -12.85 14.95 23.54
CA HIS A 296 -11.92 14.65 24.62
C HIS A 296 -10.47 14.47 24.17
N GLU A 297 -10.21 14.28 22.88
CA GLU A 297 -8.86 14.29 22.32
C GLU A 297 -8.60 15.63 21.60
N PRO A 298 -7.67 16.46 22.10
CA PRO A 298 -7.27 17.68 21.39
C PRO A 298 -6.85 17.31 19.97
N THR A 299 -6.99 18.25 19.02
CA THR A 299 -6.48 18.08 17.65
C THR A 299 -5.04 17.53 17.58
N GLY A 300 -4.24 17.74 18.63
CA GLY A 300 -2.94 17.10 18.84
C GLY A 300 -2.93 15.59 18.66
N ASP A 301 -3.84 14.81 19.25
CA ASP A 301 -3.80 13.34 19.16
C ASP A 301 -4.15 12.83 17.75
N ASN A 302 -5.00 13.55 17.01
CA ASN A 302 -5.26 13.25 15.59
C ASN A 302 -4.06 13.60 14.70
N TYR A 303 -3.33 14.68 15.02
CA TYR A 303 -2.07 14.99 14.36
C TYR A 303 -0.98 13.99 14.73
N ASP A 304 -0.88 13.57 15.99
CA ASP A 304 0.09 12.59 16.47
C ASP A 304 -0.24 11.20 15.92
N ALA A 305 -1.52 10.84 15.75
CA ALA A 305 -1.95 9.60 15.10
C ALA A 305 -1.72 9.65 13.59
N ALA A 306 -1.99 10.78 12.94
CA ALA A 306 -1.67 10.99 11.53
C ALA A 306 -0.16 11.00 11.29
N GLU A 307 0.61 11.63 12.18
CA GLU A 307 2.07 11.63 12.21
C GLU A 307 2.55 10.21 12.46
N HIS A 308 2.08 9.49 13.47
CA HIS A 308 2.42 8.09 13.70
C HIS A 308 2.04 7.21 12.52
N TYR A 309 0.92 7.46 11.86
CA TYR A 309 0.50 6.73 10.66
C TYR A 309 1.43 7.02 9.49
N LEU A 310 1.71 8.29 9.20
CA LEU A 310 2.61 8.71 8.14
C LEU A 310 4.04 8.25 8.42
N LEU A 311 4.47 8.35 9.67
CA LEU A 311 5.73 7.83 10.16
C LEU A 311 5.74 6.33 9.97
N ASN A 312 4.84 5.54 10.55
CA ASN A 312 4.86 4.09 10.40
C ASN A 312 4.67 3.61 8.94
N LYS A 313 3.98 4.36 8.08
CA LYS A 313 3.65 3.96 6.70
C LYS A 313 4.70 4.38 5.68
N TYR A 314 5.23 5.59 5.78
CA TYR A 314 6.17 6.17 4.83
C TYR A 314 7.56 6.34 5.44
N CYS A 315 7.62 6.66 6.73
CA CYS A 315 8.84 6.93 7.48
C CYS A 315 9.16 5.87 8.54
N GLY A 316 8.64 4.64 8.45
CA GLY A 316 9.01 3.55 9.36
C GLY A 316 10.47 3.15 9.11
N LEU A 317 11.04 3.75 8.07
CA LEU A 317 12.45 3.77 7.75
C LEU A 317 13.23 4.87 8.49
N ILE A 318 12.59 5.96 8.93
CA ILE A 318 13.13 7.13 9.66
C ILE A 318 13.02 6.95 11.19
N GLU A 319 12.40 5.87 11.67
CA GLU A 319 12.43 5.60 13.09
C GLU A 319 13.84 5.14 13.52
N PHE A 320 14.61 6.06 14.10
CA PHE A 320 15.98 5.80 14.56
C PHE A 320 16.06 4.76 15.71
N SER A 321 14.92 4.30 16.24
CA SER A 321 14.87 3.27 17.28
C SER A 321 15.58 1.99 16.84
N TYR A 322 15.56 1.67 15.54
CA TYR A 322 16.27 0.51 14.96
C TYR A 322 17.79 0.72 14.84
N LEU A 323 18.28 1.97 14.90
CA LEU A 323 19.71 2.27 14.96
C LEU A 323 20.28 2.18 16.38
N ARG A 324 19.42 2.07 17.40
CA ARG A 324 19.90 1.86 18.78
C ARG A 324 20.68 0.54 18.85
N PRO A 325 21.82 0.50 19.54
CA PRO A 325 22.46 -0.76 19.85
C PRO A 325 21.44 -1.71 20.51
N PRO A 326 21.45 -3.02 20.22
CA PRO A 326 20.70 -3.95 21.06
C PRO A 326 21.15 -3.71 22.52
N PRO A 327 20.23 -3.80 23.50
CA PRO A 327 20.61 -3.70 24.89
C PRO A 327 21.77 -4.66 25.14
N SER A 328 22.84 -4.17 25.77
CA SER A 328 24.01 -4.98 26.06
C SER A 328 23.55 -6.23 26.80
N THR A 329 23.91 -7.41 26.29
CA THR A 329 23.65 -8.69 26.97
C THR A 329 24.56 -8.88 28.18
N GLU A 330 25.40 -7.89 28.50
CA GLU A 330 26.16 -7.89 29.75
C GLU A 330 25.18 -7.59 30.90
N PRO A 331 25.05 -8.50 31.88
CA PRO A 331 24.38 -8.16 33.12
C PRO A 331 25.11 -6.97 33.74
N ASP A 332 24.38 -5.92 34.07
CA ASP A 332 24.89 -4.87 34.97
C ASP A 332 25.24 -5.55 36.31
N TYR A 333 26.50 -5.97 36.45
CA TYR A 333 27.07 -6.32 37.74
C TYR A 333 27.44 -5.01 38.44
N ASN A 334 26.45 -4.43 39.13
CA ASN A 334 26.68 -3.57 40.28
C ASN A 334 26.36 -4.36 41.55
#